data_AF-A0A967W1G4-F1
#
_entry.id   AF-A0A967W1G4-F1
#
_cell.length_a   1.000
_cell.length_b   1.000
_cell.length_c   1.000
_cell.angle_alpha   90.00
_cell.angle_beta   90.00
_cell.angle_gamma   90.00
#
_symmetry.space_group_name_H-M   'P 1'
#
loop_
_entity.id
_entity.type
_entity.pdbx_description
1 polymer ?
#
loop_
_entity_poly.entity_id
_entity_poly.type
_entity_poly.pdbx_seq_one_letter_code
_entity_poly.pdbx_strand_id
1 'polypeptide(L)'
;PSVQEHVELITGIRTGNYINDADEQIKSTRIAIMGRMAAYTGREITWEEILNSDLKLGPDNVEFGRSYNIPDEPPKVGTAPAPANRYS
;
A
#
# COMPACT_ATOMS: atom_id res chain seq x y z
N PRO A 1 18.51 2.03 19.28
CA PRO A 1 17.34 2.63 18.60
C PRO A 1 15.99 2.15 19.17
N SER A 2 15.58 0.88 18.98
CA SER A 2 14.24 0.39 19.40
C SER A 2 13.89 0.57 20.89
N VAL A 3 14.88 0.44 21.79
CA VAL A 3 14.64 0.66 23.24
C VAL A 3 14.28 2.12 23.54
N GLN A 4 14.87 3.07 22.81
CA GLN A 4 14.60 4.50 22.98
C GLN A 4 13.21 4.88 22.48
N GLU A 5 12.82 4.40 21.30
CA GLU A 5 11.48 4.57 20.72
C GLU A 5 10.36 4.10 21.67
N HIS A 6 10.56 2.94 22.31
CA HIS A 6 9.58 2.42 23.27
C HIS A 6 9.52 3.26 24.54
N VAL A 7 10.64 3.79 25.02
CA VAL A 7 10.66 4.70 26.18
C VAL A 7 9.92 5.99 25.87
N GLU A 8 10.12 6.55 24.68
CA GLU A 8 9.46 7.77 24.20
C GLU A 8 7.96 7.55 24.04
N LEU A 9 7.54 6.44 23.44
CA LEU A 9 6.13 6.05 23.34
C LEU A 9 5.47 5.94 24.72
N ILE A 10 6.07 5.20 25.65
CA ILE A 10 5.50 4.98 26.99
C ILE A 10 5.46 6.29 27.79
N THR A 11 6.50 7.12 27.66
CA THR A 11 6.58 8.43 28.34
C THR A 11 5.52 9.38 27.80
N GLY A 12 5.31 9.43 26.48
CA GLY A 12 4.26 10.23 25.85
C GLY A 12 2.87 9.84 26.33
N ILE A 13 2.57 8.54 26.42
CA ILE A 13 1.29 8.04 26.96
C ILE A 13 1.10 8.46 28.42
N ARG A 14 2.14 8.38 29.25
CA ARG A 14 2.05 8.64 30.69
C ARG A 14 2.02 10.12 31.05
N THR A 15 2.69 10.96 30.27
CA THR A 15 2.87 12.40 30.56
C THR A 15 1.95 13.30 29.74
N GLY A 16 1.34 12.78 28.66
CA GLY A 16 0.56 13.57 27.70
C GLY A 16 1.41 14.37 26.71
N ASN A 17 2.74 14.44 26.91
CA ASN A 17 3.66 15.09 25.98
C ASN A 17 4.14 14.09 24.94
N TYR A 18 3.39 13.94 23.85
CA TYR A 18 3.74 13.06 22.74
C TYR A 18 4.70 13.74 21.75
N ILE A 19 5.57 12.94 21.15
CA ILE A 19 6.41 13.32 20.00
C ILE A 19 5.63 12.94 18.73
N ASN A 20 5.64 13.81 17.73
CA ASN A 20 4.93 13.59 16.47
C ASN A 20 5.92 13.56 15.29
N ASP A 21 6.25 12.34 14.84
CA ASP A 21 7.15 12.11 13.70
C ASP A 21 6.39 11.77 12.42
N ALA A 22 5.10 12.13 12.33
CA ALA A 22 4.24 11.78 11.20
C ALA A 22 4.78 12.30 9.86
N ASP A 23 5.37 13.50 9.83
CA ASP A 23 5.89 14.10 8.60
C ASP A 23 7.03 13.25 7.99
N GLU A 24 7.96 12.79 8.83
CA GLU A 24 9.07 11.94 8.40
C GLU A 24 8.57 10.55 7.96
N GLN A 25 7.60 9.99 8.68
CA GLN A 25 6.99 8.71 8.33
C GLN A 25 6.25 8.78 6.98
N ILE A 26 5.55 9.88 6.72
CA ILE A 26 4.85 10.14 5.46
C ILE A 26 5.86 10.26 4.31
N LYS A 27 6.96 10.99 4.51
CA LYS A 27 8.03 11.12 3.52
C LYS A 27 8.67 9.78 3.18
N SER A 28 9.03 8.98 4.20
CA SER A 28 9.60 7.64 4.02
C SER A 28 8.68 6.73 3.20
N THR A 29 7.40 6.68 3.57
CA THR A 29 6.40 5.89 2.83
C THR A 29 6.25 6.35 1.38
N ARG A 30 6.26 7.66 1.14
CA ARG A 30 6.15 8.22 -0.21
C ARG A 30 7.36 7.88 -1.08
N ILE A 31 8.57 7.92 -0.52
CA ILE A 31 9.79 7.48 -1.22
C ILE A 31 9.68 6.01 -1.64
N ALA A 32 9.15 5.14 -0.78
CA ALA A 32 8.94 3.73 -1.14
C ALA A 32 7.95 3.57 -2.32
N ILE A 33 6.85 4.33 -2.33
CA ILE A 33 5.87 4.35 -3.43
C ILE A 33 6.51 4.84 -4.74
N MET A 34 7.30 5.90 -4.67
CA MET A 34 8.06 6.42 -5.82
C MET A 34 9.06 5.41 -6.36
N GLY A 35 9.85 4.79 -5.49
CA GLY A 35 10.83 3.77 -5.88
C GLY A 35 10.16 2.61 -6.62
N ARG A 36 8.99 2.17 -6.13
CA ARG A 36 8.17 1.16 -6.82
C ARG A 36 7.75 1.62 -8.22
N MET A 37 7.23 2.84 -8.37
CA MET A 37 6.79 3.34 -9.67
C MET A 37 7.93 3.59 -10.64
N ALA A 38 9.05 4.13 -10.16
CA ALA A 38 10.27 4.31 -10.95
C ALA A 38 10.79 2.96 -11.47
N ALA A 39 10.80 1.93 -10.63
CA ALA A 39 11.22 0.58 -11.03
C ALA A 39 10.32 -0.04 -12.12
N TYR A 40 9.01 0.20 -12.08
CA TYR A 40 8.09 -0.34 -13.10
C TYR A 40 8.06 0.45 -14.41
N THR A 41 8.37 1.74 -14.37
CA THR A 41 8.25 2.62 -15.54
C THR A 41 9.60 2.96 -16.18
N GLY A 42 10.71 2.77 -15.45
CA GLY A 42 12.06 3.11 -15.91
C GLY A 42 12.31 4.62 -16.02
N ARG A 43 11.42 5.47 -15.50
CA ARG A 43 11.55 6.93 -15.53
C ARG A 43 11.70 7.51 -14.13
N GLU A 44 12.25 8.70 -14.08
CA GLU A 44 12.22 9.53 -12.89
C GLU A 44 10.78 9.94 -12.56
N ILE A 45 10.42 9.86 -11.28
CA ILE A 45 9.12 10.27 -10.74
C ILE A 45 9.36 11.43 -9.80
N THR A 46 8.60 12.52 -9.92
CA THR A 46 8.73 13.72 -9.08
C THR A 46 7.80 13.68 -7.87
N TRP A 47 8.06 14.54 -6.88
CA TRP A 47 7.28 14.59 -5.64
C TRP A 47 5.84 15.07 -5.89
N GLU A 48 5.69 16.08 -6.73
CA GLU A 48 4.43 16.68 -7.15
C GLU A 48 3.58 15.70 -7.95
N GLU A 49 4.21 14.89 -8.80
CA GLU A 49 3.51 13.89 -9.60
C GLU A 49 2.80 12.85 -8.72
N ILE A 50 3.47 12.41 -7.65
CA ILE A 50 2.90 11.45 -6.68
C ILE A 50 1.75 12.06 -5.91
N LEU A 51 1.93 13.30 -5.45
CA LEU A 51 0.93 14.02 -4.66
C LEU A 51 -0.35 14.29 -5.44
N ASN A 52 -0.23 14.45 -6.76
CA ASN A 52 -1.36 14.70 -7.66
C ASN A 52 -1.72 13.47 -8.52
N SER A 53 -1.33 12.26 -8.11
CA SER A 53 -1.56 11.04 -8.90
C SER A 53 -2.98 10.52 -8.72
N ASP A 54 -3.71 10.35 -9.82
CA ASP A 54 -5.04 9.69 -9.85
C ASP A 54 -4.95 8.16 -10.05
N LEU A 55 -3.77 7.56 -9.86
CA LEU A 55 -3.55 6.14 -10.13
C LEU A 55 -4.32 5.24 -9.16
N LYS A 56 -5.29 4.48 -9.69
CA LYS A 56 -6.06 3.47 -8.96
C LYS A 56 -5.72 2.07 -9.46
N LEU A 57 -5.17 1.23 -8.57
CA LEU A 57 -4.84 -0.18 -8.87
C LEU A 57 -5.88 -1.18 -8.35
N GLY A 58 -6.78 -0.73 -7.46
CA GLY A 58 -7.86 -1.55 -6.91
C GLY A 58 -9.13 -1.52 -7.77
N PRO A 59 -10.07 -2.45 -7.55
CA PRO A 59 -11.35 -2.48 -8.24
C PRO A 59 -12.19 -1.24 -7.93
N ASP A 60 -13.15 -0.93 -8.81
CA ASP A 60 -14.04 0.22 -8.62
C ASP A 60 -15.04 0.02 -7.49
N ASN A 61 -15.51 -1.21 -7.31
CA ASN A 61 -16.43 -1.60 -6.25
C ASN A 61 -15.71 -2.50 -5.25
N VAL A 62 -15.61 -2.03 -3.99
CA VAL A 62 -15.04 -2.81 -2.89
C VAL A 62 -16.18 -3.32 -2.03
N GLU A 63 -16.67 -4.53 -2.34
CA GLU A 63 -17.64 -5.24 -1.49
C GLU A 63 -16.92 -6.22 -0.56
N PHE A 64 -17.37 -6.27 0.70
CA PHE A 64 -16.82 -7.20 1.68
C PHE A 64 -17.34 -8.62 1.39
N GLY A 65 -16.48 -9.46 0.82
CA GLY A 65 -16.80 -10.84 0.44
C GLY A 65 -17.15 -10.97 -1.05
N ARG A 66 -16.27 -11.65 -1.80
CA ARG A 66 -16.32 -11.90 -3.26
C ARG A 66 -16.09 -10.67 -4.17
N SER A 67 -15.07 -9.87 -3.89
CA SER A 67 -14.64 -8.79 -4.79
C SER A 67 -13.77 -9.22 -5.98
N TYR A 68 -13.56 -10.52 -6.17
CA TYR A 68 -12.87 -11.04 -7.35
C TYR A 68 -13.73 -12.15 -7.90
N ASN A 69 -14.18 -12.05 -9.16
CA ASN A 69 -14.86 -13.11 -9.91
C ASN A 69 -13.93 -14.32 -10.15
N ILE A 70 -13.31 -14.82 -9.08
CA ILE A 70 -12.54 -16.04 -9.05
C ILE A 70 -13.56 -17.14 -8.84
N PRO A 71 -13.68 -18.11 -9.76
CA PRO A 71 -14.51 -19.27 -9.55
C PRO A 71 -14.08 -19.98 -8.25
N ASP A 72 -15.04 -20.32 -7.38
CA ASP A 72 -14.78 -21.10 -6.16
C ASP A 72 -14.34 -22.55 -6.46
N GLU A 73 -14.31 -22.95 -7.74
CA GLU A 73 -13.86 -24.25 -8.17
C GLU A 73 -12.33 -24.33 -8.20
N PRO A 74 -11.71 -25.30 -7.51
CA PRO A 74 -10.27 -25.50 -7.59
C PRO A 74 -9.86 -25.79 -9.04
N PRO A 75 -8.73 -25.25 -9.52
CA PRO A 75 -8.28 -25.49 -10.89
C PRO A 75 -8.08 -26.99 -11.11
N LYS A 76 -8.75 -27.56 -12.12
CA LYS A 76 -8.54 -28.96 -12.52
C LYS A 76 -7.16 -29.10 -13.16
N VAL A 77 -6.37 -30.04 -12.66
CA VAL A 77 -5.06 -30.38 -13.24
C VAL A 77 -5.23 -30.67 -14.74
N GLY A 78 -4.42 -30.00 -15.57
CA GLY A 78 -4.44 -30.18 -17.03
C GLY A 78 -5.45 -29.32 -17.80
N THR A 79 -6.29 -28.49 -17.14
CA THR A 79 -7.15 -27.52 -17.83
C THR A 79 -6.73 -26.10 -17.44
N ALA A 80 -6.45 -25.25 -18.43
CA ALA A 80 -6.20 -23.84 -18.15
C ALA A 80 -7.47 -23.23 -17.53
N PRO A 81 -7.39 -22.59 -16.35
CA PRO A 81 -8.54 -21.87 -15.81
C PRO A 81 -9.00 -20.83 -16.84
N ALA A 82 -10.31 -20.68 -17.00
CA ALA A 82 -10.88 -19.67 -17.88
C ALA A 82 -10.23 -18.31 -17.59
N PRO A 83 -9.98 -17.46 -18.60
CA PRO A 83 -9.43 -16.14 -18.36
C PRO A 83 -10.44 -15.37 -17.51
N ALA A 84 -10.21 -15.33 -16.20
CA ALA A 84 -10.96 -14.47 -15.33
C ALA A 84 -10.69 -13.04 -15.82
N ASN A 85 -11.73 -12.29 -16.17
CA ASN A 85 -11.62 -10.84 -16.27
C ASN A 85 -11.31 -10.34 -14.86
N ARG A 86 -10.01 -10.31 -14.52
CA ARG A 86 -9.50 -9.94 -13.19
C ARG A 86 -9.65 -8.45 -12.92
N TYR A 87 -10.00 -7.68 -13.95
CA TYR A 87 -10.07 -6.23 -13.95
C TYR A 87 -11.27 -5.79 -14.79
N SER A 88 -12.45 -5.78 -14.16
CA SER A 88 -13.66 -5.14 -14.67
C SER A 88 -14.45 -4.62 -13.48
#